data_AF-A0A847BID9-F1
#
_entry.id   AF-A0A847BID9-F1
#
_cell.length_a   1.000
_cell.length_b   1.000
_cell.length_c   1.000
_cell.angle_alpha   90.00
_cell.angle_beta   90.00
_cell.angle_gamma   90.00
#
_symmetry.space_group_name_H-M   'P 1'
#
loop_
_entity.id
_entity.type
_entity.pdbx_description
1 polymer ?
#
loop_
_entity_poly.entity_id
_entity_poly.type
_entity_poly.pdbx_seq_one_letter_code
_entity_poly.pdbx_strand_id
1 'polypeptide(L)' 'VGGALARAAWGGFMQAARVLSEQGRFDGFADALPGAELNAMFSEPVGR' A
#
# COMPACT_ATOMS: atom_id res chain seq x y z
N VAL A 1 9.97 10.72 10.02
CA VAL A 1 8.89 9.98 9.31
C VAL A 1 8.84 8.47 9.59
N GLY A 2 9.89 7.81 10.08
CA GLY A 2 9.95 6.33 10.23
C GLY A 2 8.74 5.62 10.85
N GLY A 3 8.66 5.52 12.19
CA GLY A 3 7.64 4.69 12.85
C GLY A 3 6.17 5.10 12.57
N ALA A 4 5.92 6.38 12.27
CA ALA A 4 4.59 6.85 11.89
C ALA A 4 4.18 6.33 10.49
N LEU A 5 5.10 6.36 9.53
CA LEU A 5 4.87 5.80 8.19
C LEU A 5 4.69 4.28 8.25
N ALA A 6 5.50 3.58 9.06
CA ALA A 6 5.37 2.13 9.24
C ALA A 6 3.99 1.72 9.79
N ARG A 7 3.46 2.48 10.76
CA ARG A 7 2.10 2.23 11.28
C ARG A 7 1.00 2.53 10.26
N ALA A 8 1.16 3.56 9.43
CA ALA A 8 0.22 3.85 8.36
C ALA A 8 0.16 2.71 7.33
N ALA A 9 1.34 2.21 6.90
CA ALA A 9 1.43 1.06 6.00
C ALA A 9 0.81 -0.20 6.63
N TRP A 10 1.10 -0.48 7.90
CA TRP A 10 0.52 -1.63 8.62
C TRP A 10 -1.00 -1.51 8.77
N GLY A 11 -1.52 -0.31 9.01
CA GLY A 11 -2.96 -0.04 9.07
C GLY A 11 -3.68 -0.40 7.76
N GLY A 12 -3.13 0.03 6.62
CA GLY A 12 -3.67 -0.33 5.29
C GLY A 12 -3.62 -1.84 5.03
N PHE A 13 -2.52 -2.49 5.40
CA PHE A 13 -2.39 -3.94 5.29
C PHE A 13 -3.44 -4.70 6.12
N MET A 14 -3.63 -4.34 7.39
CA MET A 14 -4.62 -5.00 8.25
C MET A 14 -6.05 -4.84 7.74
N GLN A 15 -6.38 -3.68 7.14
CA GLN A 15 -7.69 -3.44 6.55
C GLN A 15 -7.96 -4.41 5.39
N ALA A 16 -7.01 -4.55 4.47
CA ALA A 16 -7.13 -5.48 3.35
C ALA A 16 -7.17 -6.94 3.80
N ALA A 17 -6.35 -7.32 4.79
CA ALA A 17 -6.36 -8.65 5.38
C ALA A 17 -7.71 -9.00 6.03
N ARG A 18 -8.36 -8.01 6.67
CA ARG A 18 -9.69 -8.18 7.24
C ARG A 18 -10.75 -8.42 6.16
N VAL A 19 -10.76 -7.62 5.10
CA VAL A 19 -11.69 -7.82 3.96
C VAL A 19 -11.51 -9.21 3.36
N LEU A 20 -10.27 -9.66 3.19
CA LEU A 20 -9.99 -11.00 2.69
C LEU A 20 -10.50 -12.10 3.63
N SER A 21 -10.22 -11.99 4.93
CA SER A 21 -10.61 -12.99 5.94
C SER A 21 -12.12 -13.07 6.13
N GLU A 22 -12.80 -11.92 6.22
CA GLU A 22 -14.23 -11.85 6.56
C GLU A 22 -15.14 -12.02 5.35
N GLN A 23 -14.70 -11.55 4.17
CA GLN A 23 -15.55 -11.43 2.98
C GLN A 23 -15.04 -12.28 1.80
N GLY A 24 -13.84 -12.86 1.91
CA GLY A 24 -13.25 -13.67 0.83
C GLY A 24 -12.92 -12.86 -0.43
N ARG A 25 -12.79 -11.53 -0.31
CA ARG A 25 -12.56 -10.63 -1.45
C ARG A 25 -11.16 -10.05 -1.44
N PHE A 26 -10.64 -9.78 -2.64
CA PHE A 26 -9.30 -9.21 -2.86
C PHE A 26 -9.34 -7.72 -3.22
N ASP A 27 -10.54 -7.13 -3.27
CA ASP A 27 -10.78 -5.72 -3.59
C ASP A 27 -10.39 -4.77 -2.44
N GLY A 28 -9.96 -5.29 -1.29
CA GLY A 28 -9.44 -4.49 -0.17
C GLY A 28 -8.16 -3.66 -0.51
N PHE A 29 -7.56 -3.88 -1.67
CA PHE A 29 -6.44 -3.09 -2.20
C PHE A 29 -6.82 -2.15 -3.35
N ALA A 30 -8.11 -1.97 -3.65
CA ALA A 30 -8.56 -1.19 -4.81
C ALA A 30 -8.09 0.27 -4.80
N ASP A 31 -7.89 0.85 -3.62
CA ASP A 31 -7.38 2.22 -3.44
C ASP A 31 -5.84 2.31 -3.43
N ALA A 32 -5.13 1.19 -3.57
CA ALA A 32 -3.67 1.21 -3.65
C ALA A 32 -3.20 1.78 -4.99
N LEU A 33 -2.08 2.50 -4.97
CA LEU A 33 -1.45 2.98 -6.21
C LEU A 33 -1.14 1.80 -7.14
N PRO A 34 -1.42 1.93 -8.45
CA PRO A 34 -1.01 0.95 -9.43
C PRO A 34 0.49 0.68 -9.36
N GLY A 35 0.89 -0.59 -9.48
CA GLY A 35 2.31 -0.97 -9.39
C GLY A 35 3.19 -0.27 -10.43
N ALA A 36 2.66 0.05 -11.61
CA ALA A 36 3.38 0.83 -12.61
C ALA A 36 3.69 2.26 -12.15
N GLU A 37 2.75 2.91 -11.45
CA GLU A 37 2.93 4.26 -10.92
C GLU A 37 3.91 4.26 -9.72
N LEU A 38 3.80 3.24 -8.85
CA LEU A 38 4.78 3.02 -7.78
C LEU A 38 6.19 2.81 -8.34
N ASN A 39 6.33 1.97 -9.36
CA ASN A 39 7.63 1.71 -9.99
C ASN A 39 8.19 2.96 -10.65
N ALA A 40 7.36 3.78 -11.31
CA ALA A 40 7.78 5.05 -11.89
C ALA A 40 8.32 6.00 -10.80
N MET A 41 7.57 6.16 -9.71
CA MET A 41 7.97 6.98 -8.55
C MET A 41 9.31 6.52 -7.93
N PHE A 42 9.56 5.20 -7.84
CA PHE A 42 10.81 4.67 -7.29
C PHE A 42 11.98 4.65 -8.29
N SER A 43 11.69 4.69 -9.60
CA SER A 43 12.71 4.70 -10.66
C SER A 43 13.23 6.09 -10.94
N GLU A 44 12.52 7.14 -10.53
CA GLU A 44 13.03 8.51 -10.59
C GLU A 44 14.25 8.63 -9.67
N PRO A 45 15.42 9.04 -10.19
CA PRO A 45 16.55 9.36 -9.35
C PRO A 45 16.14 10.50 -8.42
N VAL A 46 16.24 10.28 -7.11
CA VAL A 46 16.13 11.37 -6.14
C VAL A 46 17.28 12.34 -6.41
N GLY A 47 16.98 13.46 -7.09
CA GLY A 47 17.84 14.64 -7.26
C GLY A 47 19.27 14.39 -7.75
N ARG A 48 19.61 14.94 -8.92
CA ARG A 48 21.01 15.37 -9.13
C ARG A 48 21.31 16.59 -8.29
#